data_AF-A0A7S2FHQ6-F1
#
_entry.id   AF-A0A7S2FHQ6-F1
#
_cell.length_a   1.000
_cell.length_b   1.000
_cell.length_c   1.000
_cell.angle_alpha   90.00
_cell.angle_beta   90.00
_cell.angle_gamma   90.00
#
_symmetry.space_group_name_H-M   'P 1'
#
loop_
_entity.id
_entity.type
_entity.pdbx_description
1 polymer ?
#
loop_
_entity_poly.entity_id
_entity_poly.type
_entity_poly.pdbx_seq_one_letter_code
_entity_poly.pdbx_strand_id
1 'polypeptide(L)'
;AEVVPLRIGDYITIRAASMGVDGFLGAEGILDQRPMVHTTPSNYDDCKWQICTPSQYSAAKELHEYEENMRALEGDDEASIASMDGNPMLLMNGGGGANDDGSLMEGESNYEDPAHQAEMLHQSLIRGKQSERALNASQFSRMTGTVIKFGETVQLRHVKSGRYLTVSQTEVATVEKENLKISLDQEGSSSSLLTLGTRFRIDRDGDPVNSQSELVFKVVEGQSMFLRFSVKDVPGQEKGISSKECNCSLDKSFWKVVLFNSYKPPEDPDIMAGDIVRLFEPEFGAYMRLLPMTSSLGTADKARGDLFLETQSDSSTPDSNALWIVERKDASVGGGVVYRDEPFRFRHLNTGRYIGTRAAQMWKKATNMVQMIQVRPASRSGKEAPDYVVTAKHKEHKSSSVTIHSAHQARSGRAGEG
;
A
#
# COMPACT_ATOMS: atom_id res chain seq x y z
N ALA A 1 20.87 -7.03 6.40
CA ALA A 1 20.35 -6.39 5.19
C ALA A 1 21.38 -5.36 4.74
N GLU A 2 21.70 -5.35 3.46
CA GLU A 2 22.58 -4.34 2.87
C GLU A 2 21.93 -2.95 2.99
N VAL A 3 22.72 -1.96 3.37
CA VAL A 3 22.26 -0.57 3.47
C VAL A 3 22.27 0.01 2.06
N VAL A 4 21.08 0.21 1.50
CA VAL A 4 20.88 0.68 0.12
C VAL A 4 20.10 1.98 0.12
N PRO A 5 20.36 2.90 -0.83
CA PRO A 5 19.58 4.12 -0.96
C PRO A 5 18.12 3.79 -1.36
N LEU A 6 17.17 4.42 -0.68
CA LEU A 6 15.75 4.32 -0.98
C LEU A 6 15.41 5.10 -2.25
N ARG A 7 14.40 4.63 -2.98
CA ARG A 7 13.97 5.21 -4.25
C ARG A 7 12.48 5.52 -4.26
N ILE A 8 12.08 6.45 -5.12
CA ILE A 8 10.66 6.66 -5.43
C ILE A 8 10.06 5.37 -5.98
N GLY A 9 8.90 5.00 -5.45
CA GLY A 9 8.17 3.77 -5.76
C GLY A 9 8.44 2.63 -4.79
N ASP A 10 9.54 2.65 -4.03
CA ASP A 10 9.90 1.56 -3.13
C ASP A 10 8.82 1.35 -2.05
N TYR A 11 8.68 0.09 -1.65
CA TYR A 11 7.85 -0.32 -0.53
C TYR A 11 8.70 -0.38 0.72
N ILE A 12 8.26 0.32 1.76
CA ILE A 12 8.96 0.47 3.04
C ILE A 12 8.05 0.09 4.20
N THR A 13 8.68 -0.23 5.33
CA THR A 13 8.05 -0.20 6.64
C THR A 13 8.63 0.96 7.44
N ILE A 14 7.83 1.55 8.32
CA ILE A 14 8.21 2.71 9.12
C ILE A 14 8.10 2.31 10.58
N ARG A 15 9.19 2.43 11.33
CA ARG A 15 9.25 2.07 12.75
C ARG A 15 9.41 3.29 13.64
N ALA A 16 8.73 3.30 14.77
CA ALA A 16 9.00 4.28 15.83
C ALA A 16 10.43 4.08 16.37
N ALA A 17 11.18 5.17 16.51
CA ALA A 17 12.59 5.14 16.93
C ALA A 17 12.88 6.11 18.09
N SER A 18 11.85 6.59 18.80
CA SER A 18 11.97 7.54 19.90
C SER A 18 10.98 7.28 21.04
N MET A 19 11.16 7.98 22.16
CA MET A 19 10.23 7.97 23.30
C MET A 19 9.99 6.60 23.92
N GLY A 20 10.94 5.67 23.79
CA GLY A 20 10.83 4.30 24.31
C GLY A 20 9.77 3.44 23.61
N VAL A 21 9.25 3.89 22.48
CA VAL A 21 8.29 3.15 21.66
C VAL A 21 9.02 2.42 20.55
N ASP A 22 8.80 1.10 20.47
CA ASP A 22 9.20 0.29 19.33
C ASP A 22 7.94 -0.35 18.73
N GLY A 23 7.65 -0.01 17.48
CA GLY A 23 6.47 -0.47 16.78
C GLY A 23 6.44 -0.02 15.33
N PHE A 24 5.56 -0.62 14.54
CA PHE A 24 5.41 -0.35 13.12
C PHE A 24 4.22 0.57 12.89
N LEU A 25 4.44 1.64 12.12
CA LEU A 25 3.35 2.44 11.60
C LEU A 25 2.55 1.61 10.61
N GLY A 26 1.27 1.43 10.89
CA GLY A 26 0.36 0.71 10.03
C GLY A 26 -1.07 1.22 10.15
N ALA A 27 -1.94 0.71 9.30
CA ALA A 27 -3.36 1.01 9.31
C ALA A 27 -4.13 -0.19 8.73
N GLU A 28 -5.37 -0.39 9.17
CA GLU A 28 -6.25 -1.31 8.46
C GLU A 28 -6.56 -0.78 7.05
N GLY A 29 -6.86 0.51 6.96
CA GLY A 29 -6.99 1.31 5.74
C GLY A 29 -8.25 1.05 4.92
N ILE A 30 -9.09 0.07 5.28
CA ILE A 30 -10.33 -0.25 4.56
C ILE A 30 -11.53 0.26 5.35
N LEU A 31 -11.77 -0.28 6.55
CA LEU A 31 -12.85 0.18 7.43
C LEU A 31 -12.35 1.27 8.38
N ASP A 32 -11.19 1.06 8.99
CA ASP A 32 -10.53 2.06 9.83
C ASP A 32 -9.41 2.77 9.07
N GLN A 33 -9.55 4.10 8.97
CA GLN A 33 -8.61 4.98 8.26
C GLN A 33 -7.57 5.61 9.20
N ARG A 34 -7.55 5.22 10.48
CA ARG A 34 -6.61 5.74 11.46
C ARG A 34 -5.26 5.03 11.36
N PRO A 35 -4.15 5.73 11.09
CA PRO A 35 -2.83 5.16 11.23
C PRO A 35 -2.45 5.05 12.70
N MET A 36 -1.89 3.92 13.08
CA MET A 36 -1.45 3.60 14.44
C MET A 36 -0.05 2.98 14.40
N VAL A 37 0.69 3.12 15.49
CA VAL A 37 1.95 2.41 15.72
C VAL A 37 1.65 1.14 16.51
N HIS A 38 1.83 -0.01 15.88
CA HIS A 38 1.61 -1.33 16.47
C HIS A 38 2.92 -1.92 16.98
N THR A 39 3.00 -2.20 18.28
CA THR A 39 4.20 -2.81 18.89
C THR A 39 4.45 -4.23 18.38
N THR A 40 3.38 -5.02 18.22
CA THR A 40 3.41 -6.37 17.64
C THR A 40 2.30 -6.52 16.60
N PRO A 41 2.55 -6.18 15.32
CA PRO A 41 1.56 -6.33 14.27
C PRO A 41 1.16 -7.80 14.08
N SER A 42 -0.14 -8.08 14.06
CA SER A 42 -0.67 -9.41 13.70
C SER A 42 -0.61 -9.64 12.19
N ASN A 43 -0.69 -8.57 11.40
CA ASN A 43 -0.64 -8.56 9.95
C ASN A 43 0.33 -7.48 9.47
N TYR A 44 1.45 -7.89 8.86
CA TYR A 44 2.46 -6.96 8.38
C TYR A 44 2.08 -6.27 7.06
N ASP A 45 1.05 -6.74 6.35
CA ASP A 45 0.56 -6.05 5.15
C ASP A 45 0.00 -4.66 5.46
N ASP A 46 -0.55 -4.50 6.67
CA ASP A 46 -1.10 -3.24 7.19
C ASP A 46 0.01 -2.22 7.51
N CYS A 47 1.28 -2.64 7.54
CA CYS A 47 2.43 -1.81 7.90
C CYS A 47 3.28 -1.36 6.69
N LYS A 48 2.81 -1.66 5.47
CA LYS A 48 3.54 -1.38 4.23
C LYS A 48 3.12 -0.04 3.65
N TRP A 49 4.12 0.78 3.34
CA TRP A 49 3.95 2.10 2.74
C TRP A 49 4.76 2.18 1.45
N GLN A 50 4.24 2.91 0.48
CA GLN A 50 4.94 3.20 -0.76
C GLN A 50 5.39 4.66 -0.75
N ILE A 51 6.63 4.89 -1.16
CA ILE A 51 7.18 6.24 -1.34
C ILE A 51 6.69 6.78 -2.69
N CYS A 52 5.91 7.85 -2.65
CA CYS A 52 5.35 8.50 -3.83
C CYS A 52 5.95 9.89 -4.04
N THR A 53 5.94 10.35 -5.29
CA THR A 53 6.26 11.73 -5.62
C THR A 53 5.22 12.69 -5.04
N PRO A 54 5.58 13.95 -4.78
CA PRO A 54 4.60 14.97 -4.41
C PRO A 54 3.65 15.23 -5.58
N SER A 55 2.36 15.00 -5.35
CA SER A 55 1.29 15.30 -6.30
C SER A 55 0.87 16.77 -6.23
N GLN A 56 0.34 17.29 -7.33
CA GLN A 56 -0.34 18.58 -7.40
C GLN A 56 -1.82 18.43 -7.08
N TYR A 57 -2.39 19.42 -6.40
CA TYR A 57 -3.77 19.40 -5.86
C TYR A 57 -4.54 20.69 -6.14
N SER A 58 -4.05 21.54 -7.04
CA SER A 58 -4.68 22.82 -7.38
C SER A 58 -6.09 22.67 -7.93
N ALA A 59 -6.27 21.84 -8.96
CA ALA A 59 -7.57 21.64 -9.60
C ALA A 59 -8.49 20.80 -8.72
N ALA A 60 -7.96 19.81 -8.00
CA ALA A 60 -8.73 19.05 -7.03
C ALA A 60 -9.27 19.94 -5.90
N LYS A 61 -8.47 20.89 -5.41
CA LYS A 61 -8.88 21.85 -4.39
C LYS A 61 -9.94 22.82 -4.91
N GLU A 62 -9.75 23.36 -6.11
CA GLU A 62 -10.72 24.28 -6.75
C GLU A 62 -12.09 23.61 -6.94
N LEU A 63 -12.13 22.37 -7.42
CA LEU A 63 -13.37 21.60 -7.53
C LEU A 63 -14.03 21.38 -6.16
N HIS A 64 -13.23 21.03 -5.15
CA HIS A 64 -13.75 20.79 -3.80
C HIS A 64 -14.37 22.05 -3.20
N GLU A 65 -13.70 23.20 -3.30
CA GLU A 65 -14.23 24.49 -2.85
C GLU A 65 -15.53 24.87 -3.58
N TYR A 66 -15.59 24.62 -4.89
CA TYR A 66 -16.82 24.83 -5.68
C TYR A 66 -17.97 23.94 -5.20
N GLU A 67 -17.73 22.64 -5.00
CA GLU A 67 -18.73 21.68 -4.52
C GLU A 67 -19.21 22.01 -3.10
N GLU A 68 -18.30 22.44 -2.21
CA GLU A 68 -18.68 22.88 -0.86
C GLU A 68 -19.54 24.14 -0.88
N ASN A 69 -19.20 25.12 -1.73
CA ASN A 69 -19.98 26.35 -1.87
C ASN A 69 -21.37 26.08 -2.46
N MET A 70 -21.47 25.19 -3.45
CA MET A 70 -22.76 24.73 -3.99
C MET A 70 -23.61 24.04 -2.91
N ARG A 71 -23.00 23.15 -2.11
CA ARG A 71 -23.70 22.47 -1.01
C ARG A 71 -24.16 23.45 0.09
N ALA A 72 -23.38 24.49 0.37
CA ALA A 72 -23.75 25.52 1.33
C ALA A 72 -24.98 26.31 0.86
N LEU A 73 -25.05 26.64 -0.44
CA LEU A 73 -26.19 27.33 -1.03
C LEU A 73 -27.47 26.47 -1.00
N GLU A 74 -27.37 25.18 -1.32
CA GLU A 74 -28.50 24.24 -1.24
C GLU A 74 -28.97 24.00 0.21
N GLY A 75 -28.09 24.18 1.20
CA GLY A 75 -28.40 24.01 2.62
C GLY A 75 -29.16 25.20 3.25
N ASP A 76 -29.10 26.39 2.65
CA ASP A 76 -29.78 27.60 3.13
C ASP A 76 -31.24 27.71 2.63
N ASP A 77 -31.66 26.89 1.67
CA ASP A 77 -33.03 26.89 1.11
C ASP A 77 -34.12 26.38 2.08
N GLU A 78 -33.76 25.77 3.23
CA GLU A 78 -34.71 25.46 4.30
C GLU A 78 -34.96 26.64 5.27
N ALA A 79 -34.16 27.72 5.22
CA ALA A 79 -34.23 28.82 6.18
C ALA A 79 -34.56 30.21 5.61
N SER A 80 -34.62 30.41 4.28
CA SER A 80 -34.99 31.73 3.73
C SER A 80 -35.76 31.69 2.41
N ILE A 81 -37.07 31.43 2.48
CA ILE A 81 -38.02 31.97 1.49
C ILE A 81 -38.23 33.46 1.82
N ALA A 82 -37.27 34.32 1.49
CA ALA A 82 -37.47 35.76 1.38
C ALA A 82 -36.32 36.42 0.58
N SER A 83 -36.69 37.00 -0.56
CA SER A 83 -35.92 37.95 -1.39
C SER A 83 -34.64 37.46 -2.07
N MET A 84 -34.79 36.84 -3.25
CA MET A 84 -33.77 36.86 -4.29
C MET A 84 -33.85 38.20 -5.05
N ASP A 85 -33.05 39.18 -4.60
CA ASP A 85 -32.54 40.29 -5.41
C ASP A 85 -31.09 40.48 -4.98
N GLY A 86 -30.20 39.64 -5.52
CA GLY A 86 -28.79 39.62 -5.12
C GLY A 86 -27.97 38.76 -6.07
N ASN A 87 -27.44 39.40 -7.10
CA ASN A 87 -26.55 38.83 -8.10
C ASN A 87 -25.25 38.29 -7.43
N PRO A 88 -24.95 36.97 -7.42
CA PRO A 88 -23.74 36.45 -6.79
C PRO A 88 -22.75 35.99 -7.85
N MET A 89 -22.07 36.94 -8.51
CA MET A 89 -20.90 36.64 -9.36
C MET A 89 -19.99 37.87 -9.41
N LEU A 90 -19.27 38.12 -8.31
CA LEU A 90 -18.17 39.08 -8.25
C LEU A 90 -16.99 38.49 -7.47
N LEU A 91 -16.36 37.46 -8.03
CA LEU A 91 -15.01 37.05 -7.63
C LEU A 91 -14.20 36.62 -8.86
N MET A 92 -13.82 37.59 -9.68
CA MET A 92 -12.54 37.58 -10.40
C MET A 92 -12.24 39.01 -10.83
N ASN A 93 -11.45 39.75 -10.03
CA ASN A 93 -10.82 40.98 -10.49
C ASN A 93 -9.30 40.78 -10.37
N GLY A 94 -8.67 40.53 -11.52
CA GLY A 94 -7.24 40.32 -11.67
C GLY A 94 -6.76 40.79 -13.03
N GLY A 95 -6.55 42.10 -13.16
CA GLY A 95 -5.49 42.72 -13.97
C GLY A 95 -5.52 42.58 -15.49
N GLY A 96 -5.86 43.67 -16.19
CA GLY A 96 -5.52 43.88 -17.60
C GLY A 96 -6.08 45.18 -18.15
N GLY A 97 -5.26 46.23 -18.20
CA GLY A 97 -5.66 47.57 -18.65
C GLY A 97 -5.78 47.73 -20.17
N ALA A 98 -6.76 48.57 -20.54
CA ALA A 98 -6.78 49.55 -21.62
C ALA A 98 -6.52 49.09 -23.08
N ASN A 99 -7.56 49.12 -23.92
CA ASN A 99 -7.85 50.30 -24.76
C ASN A 99 -9.21 50.17 -25.48
N ASP A 100 -9.88 51.31 -25.53
CA ASP A 100 -11.14 51.64 -26.18
C ASP A 100 -10.96 51.73 -27.71
N ASP A 101 -11.86 51.09 -28.48
CA ASP A 101 -12.39 51.65 -29.74
C ASP A 101 -13.71 50.96 -30.10
N GLY A 102 -14.69 51.77 -30.47
CA GLY A 102 -16.09 51.38 -30.59
C GLY A 102 -16.44 50.68 -31.90
N SER A 103 -17.25 49.62 -31.79
CA SER A 103 -18.20 49.26 -32.85
C SER A 103 -19.47 48.69 -32.23
N LEU A 104 -20.57 49.44 -32.39
CA LEU A 104 -21.93 48.99 -32.14
C LEU A 104 -22.27 47.89 -33.15
N MET A 105 -22.12 46.63 -32.73
CA MET A 105 -22.75 45.50 -33.39
C MET A 105 -23.85 45.01 -32.44
N GLU A 106 -25.09 45.06 -32.90
CA GLU A 106 -26.22 44.35 -32.30
C GLU A 106 -25.93 42.83 -32.36
N GLY A 107 -25.21 42.34 -31.35
CA GLY A 107 -25.02 40.92 -31.11
C GLY A 107 -26.19 40.42 -30.27
N GLU A 108 -26.93 39.45 -30.80
CA GLU A 108 -27.92 38.67 -30.08
C GLU A 108 -27.43 38.40 -28.66
N SER A 109 -28.15 38.92 -27.66
CA SER A 109 -27.89 38.60 -26.27
C SER A 109 -28.16 37.12 -26.08
N ASN A 110 -27.10 36.32 -26.19
CA ASN A 110 -27.08 34.94 -25.77
C ASN A 110 -27.29 34.96 -24.24
N TYR A 111 -28.55 35.05 -23.80
CA TYR A 111 -28.95 34.76 -22.43
C TYR A 111 -28.73 33.26 -22.23
N GLU A 112 -27.47 32.85 -22.12
CA GLU A 112 -27.12 31.52 -21.65
C GLU A 112 -27.67 31.42 -20.23
N ASP A 113 -28.60 30.49 -20.04
CA ASP A 113 -29.22 30.18 -18.76
C ASP A 113 -28.13 30.06 -17.67
N PRO A 114 -28.18 30.82 -16.57
CA PRO A 114 -27.20 30.74 -15.48
C PRO A 114 -26.98 29.32 -14.96
N ALA A 115 -28.00 28.46 -15.01
CA ALA A 115 -27.89 27.04 -14.66
C ALA A 115 -27.00 26.28 -15.65
N HIS A 116 -27.10 26.57 -16.95
CA HIS A 116 -26.25 25.98 -17.97
C HIS A 116 -24.79 26.41 -17.82
N GLN A 117 -24.55 27.68 -17.47
CA GLN A 117 -23.19 28.19 -17.23
C GLN A 117 -22.54 27.55 -15.98
N ALA A 118 -23.30 27.37 -14.90
CA ALA A 118 -22.84 26.67 -13.70
C ALA A 118 -22.50 25.19 -13.98
N GLU A 119 -23.33 24.49 -14.77
CA GLU A 119 -23.07 23.11 -15.18
C GLU A 119 -21.81 23.01 -16.06
N MET A 120 -21.62 23.92 -17.02
CA MET A 120 -20.40 23.95 -17.83
C MET A 120 -19.15 24.21 -16.98
N LEU A 121 -19.22 25.10 -16.00
CA LEU A 121 -18.13 25.37 -15.07
C LEU A 121 -17.80 24.12 -14.23
N HIS A 122 -18.81 23.48 -13.64
CA HIS A 122 -18.64 22.26 -12.86
C HIS A 122 -17.98 21.14 -13.69
N GLN A 123 -18.43 20.93 -14.94
CA GLN A 123 -17.81 19.96 -15.86
C GLN A 123 -16.36 20.34 -16.20
N SER A 124 -16.08 21.63 -16.39
CA SER A 124 -14.72 22.11 -16.63
C SER A 124 -13.79 21.82 -15.45
N LEU A 125 -14.25 22.05 -14.21
CA LEU A 125 -13.51 21.76 -12.98
C LEU A 125 -13.24 20.26 -12.81
N ILE A 126 -14.24 19.41 -13.10
CA ILE A 126 -14.06 17.94 -13.10
C ILE A 126 -12.98 17.53 -14.10
N ARG A 127 -13.00 18.11 -15.31
CA ARG A 127 -11.99 17.84 -16.34
C ARG A 127 -10.60 18.32 -15.90
N GLY A 128 -10.53 19.48 -15.24
CA GLY A 128 -9.31 20.00 -14.63
C GLY A 128 -8.70 19.01 -13.63
N LYS A 129 -9.51 18.52 -12.68
CA LYS A 129 -9.10 17.51 -11.69
C LYS A 129 -8.64 16.20 -12.34
N GLN A 130 -9.33 15.72 -13.37
CA GLN A 130 -8.93 14.50 -14.09
C GLN A 130 -7.58 14.66 -14.82
N SER A 131 -7.37 15.82 -15.46
CA SER A 131 -6.11 16.16 -16.11
C SER A 131 -4.96 16.23 -15.09
N GLU A 132 -5.18 16.88 -13.95
CA GLU A 132 -4.22 16.95 -12.84
C GLU A 132 -3.83 15.56 -12.33
N ARG A 133 -4.80 14.67 -12.12
CA ARG A 133 -4.53 13.27 -11.73
C ARG A 133 -3.69 12.53 -12.76
N ALA A 134 -3.95 12.71 -14.06
CA ALA A 134 -3.18 12.08 -15.12
C ALA A 134 -1.73 12.61 -15.16
N LEU A 135 -1.54 13.92 -14.96
CA LEU A 135 -0.22 14.54 -14.85
C LEU A 135 0.56 14.02 -13.64
N ASN A 136 -0.10 13.90 -12.48
CA ASN A 136 0.50 13.32 -11.27
C ASN A 136 0.95 11.88 -11.48
N ALA A 137 0.11 11.05 -12.12
CA ALA A 137 0.47 9.66 -12.44
C ALA A 137 1.66 9.58 -13.41
N SER A 138 1.70 10.44 -14.43
CA SER A 138 2.82 10.54 -15.38
C SER A 138 4.12 10.98 -14.69
N GLN A 139 4.04 11.96 -13.78
CA GLN A 139 5.19 12.40 -12.98
C GLN A 139 5.70 11.28 -12.08
N PHE A 140 4.80 10.57 -11.39
CA PHE A 140 5.18 9.44 -10.55
C PHE A 140 5.94 8.39 -11.37
N SER A 141 5.35 7.91 -12.47
CA SER A 141 5.99 6.93 -13.36
C SER A 141 7.36 7.39 -13.89
N ARG A 142 7.51 8.67 -14.21
CA ARG A 142 8.79 9.24 -14.69
C ARG A 142 9.86 9.29 -13.61
N MET A 143 9.48 9.53 -12.36
CA MET A 143 10.39 9.68 -11.23
C MET A 143 10.66 8.37 -10.49
N THR A 144 9.87 7.33 -10.72
CA THR A 144 10.07 6.00 -10.14
C THR A 144 11.50 5.50 -10.35
N GLY A 145 12.12 4.97 -9.29
CA GLY A 145 13.50 4.50 -9.29
C GLY A 145 14.56 5.58 -9.01
N THR A 146 14.19 6.86 -8.97
CA THR A 146 15.11 7.94 -8.53
C THR A 146 15.38 7.84 -7.02
N VAL A 147 16.63 8.10 -6.61
CA VAL A 147 17.04 8.03 -5.20
C VAL A 147 16.46 9.23 -4.45
N ILE A 148 15.83 8.97 -3.30
CA ILE A 148 15.32 10.02 -2.43
C ILE A 148 16.41 10.58 -1.52
N LYS A 149 16.34 11.89 -1.26
CA LYS A 149 17.31 12.62 -0.44
C LYS A 149 16.65 13.32 0.74
N PHE A 150 17.43 13.59 1.78
CA PHE A 150 17.00 14.47 2.86
C PHE A 150 16.70 15.88 2.31
N GLY A 151 15.66 16.52 2.84
CA GLY A 151 15.13 17.79 2.37
C GLY A 151 14.13 17.68 1.22
N GLU A 152 13.99 16.51 0.58
CA GLU A 152 12.97 16.30 -0.46
C GLU A 152 11.59 16.06 0.15
N THR A 153 10.56 16.46 -0.61
CA THR A 153 9.16 16.23 -0.28
C THR A 153 8.65 14.98 -0.99
N VAL A 154 8.00 14.11 -0.23
CA VAL A 154 7.41 12.85 -0.69
C VAL A 154 5.98 12.73 -0.18
N GLN A 155 5.27 11.71 -0.67
CA GLN A 155 4.00 11.26 -0.12
C GLN A 155 4.12 9.81 0.31
N LEU A 156 3.42 9.44 1.38
CA LEU A 156 3.35 8.06 1.85
C LEU A 156 1.97 7.50 1.50
N ARG A 157 1.95 6.47 0.66
CA ARG A 157 0.73 5.74 0.30
C ARG A 157 0.68 4.41 1.02
N HIS A 158 -0.38 4.15 1.77
CA HIS A 158 -0.60 2.85 2.39
C HIS A 158 -0.87 1.80 1.32
N VAL A 159 -0.08 0.73 1.28
CA VAL A 159 -0.08 -0.23 0.16
C VAL A 159 -1.41 -0.98 0.06
N LYS A 160 -1.97 -1.42 1.18
CA LYS A 160 -3.19 -2.24 1.19
C LYS A 160 -4.43 -1.45 0.77
N SER A 161 -4.57 -0.20 1.22
CA SER A 161 -5.75 0.62 0.88
C SER A 161 -5.57 1.54 -0.32
N GLY A 162 -4.34 1.76 -0.78
CA GLY A 162 -4.02 2.70 -1.84
C GLY A 162 -4.24 4.18 -1.47
N ARG A 163 -4.44 4.47 -0.18
CA ARG A 163 -4.73 5.81 0.35
C ARG A 163 -3.47 6.50 0.86
N TYR A 164 -3.44 7.82 0.79
CA TYR A 164 -2.33 8.64 1.25
C TYR A 164 -2.47 9.01 2.72
N LEU A 165 -1.35 9.06 3.43
CA LEU A 165 -1.30 9.59 4.80
C LEU A 165 -1.52 11.10 4.76
N THR A 166 -2.57 11.58 5.41
CA THR A 166 -3.05 12.95 5.32
C THR A 166 -3.31 13.53 6.70
N VAL A 167 -2.80 14.74 6.94
CA VAL A 167 -3.07 15.49 8.18
C VAL A 167 -4.39 16.24 8.03
N SER A 168 -5.27 16.11 9.02
CA SER A 168 -6.51 16.91 9.06
C SER A 168 -6.18 18.36 9.40
N GLN A 169 -6.84 19.30 8.71
CA GLN A 169 -6.68 20.73 8.96
C GLN A 169 -7.57 21.23 10.10
N THR A 170 -8.62 20.49 10.44
CA THR A 170 -9.67 20.89 11.37
C THR A 170 -9.84 19.94 12.56
N GLU A 171 -9.59 18.66 12.36
CA GLU A 171 -9.84 17.64 13.39
C GLU A 171 -8.61 17.41 14.27
N VAL A 172 -8.84 17.36 15.58
CA VAL A 172 -7.83 16.99 16.58
C VAL A 172 -7.74 15.48 16.77
N ALA A 173 -6.57 14.99 17.18
CA ALA A 173 -6.32 13.59 17.45
C ALA A 173 -7.14 13.07 18.64
N THR A 174 -7.37 11.76 18.69
CA THR A 174 -8.29 11.15 19.66
C THR A 174 -7.66 10.94 21.04
N VAL A 175 -6.36 10.65 21.09
CA VAL A 175 -5.60 10.35 22.31
C VAL A 175 -4.91 11.60 22.86
N GLU A 176 -4.23 12.34 22.00
CA GLU A 176 -3.54 13.60 22.31
C GLU A 176 -4.27 14.76 21.63
N LYS A 177 -5.30 15.30 22.30
CA LYS A 177 -6.20 16.32 21.74
C LYS A 177 -5.53 17.66 21.42
N GLU A 178 -4.31 17.86 21.91
CA GLU A 178 -3.44 18.98 21.58
C GLU A 178 -2.83 18.88 20.16
N ASN A 179 -2.85 17.69 19.57
CA ASN A 179 -2.27 17.40 18.26
C ASN A 179 -3.37 17.23 17.20
N LEU A 180 -3.02 17.44 15.93
CA LEU A 180 -3.94 17.25 14.81
C LEU A 180 -4.06 15.76 14.46
N LYS A 181 -5.25 15.37 14.04
CA LYS A 181 -5.54 14.00 13.61
C LYS A 181 -4.89 13.71 12.27
N ILE A 182 -4.47 12.46 12.09
CA ILE A 182 -4.03 11.93 10.81
C ILE A 182 -4.99 10.84 10.37
N SER A 183 -5.32 10.84 9.09
CA SER A 183 -6.18 9.85 8.46
C SER A 183 -5.58 9.40 7.12
N LEU A 184 -6.20 8.39 6.54
CA LEU A 184 -5.90 7.92 5.20
C LEU A 184 -6.93 8.45 4.18
N ASP A 185 -6.48 9.34 3.30
CA ASP A 185 -7.30 9.92 2.24
C ASP A 185 -7.11 9.22 0.89
N GLN A 186 -8.19 9.07 0.13
CA GLN A 186 -8.16 8.33 -1.13
C GLN A 186 -7.35 9.01 -2.24
N GLU A 187 -7.35 10.34 -2.28
CA GLU A 187 -6.66 11.13 -3.30
C GLU A 187 -5.41 11.81 -2.75
N GLY A 188 -5.37 11.96 -1.43
CA GLY A 188 -4.43 12.85 -0.75
C GLY A 188 -4.81 14.32 -0.96
N SER A 189 -4.00 15.18 -0.35
CA SER A 189 -4.14 16.63 -0.39
C SER A 189 -2.77 17.28 -0.17
N SER A 190 -2.72 18.61 -0.17
CA SER A 190 -1.53 19.37 0.24
C SER A 190 -1.04 18.98 1.65
N SER A 191 -1.93 18.59 2.57
CA SER A 191 -1.63 18.07 3.90
C SER A 191 -1.04 16.65 3.91
N SER A 192 -0.91 16.02 2.74
CA SER A 192 -0.29 14.69 2.58
C SER A 192 1.18 14.76 2.17
N LEU A 193 1.68 15.98 1.94
CA LEU A 193 3.06 16.24 1.54
C LEU A 193 3.98 16.27 2.77
N LEU A 194 5.01 15.44 2.74
CA LEU A 194 5.96 15.29 3.85
C LEU A 194 7.39 15.54 3.36
N THR A 195 8.09 16.48 4.00
CA THR A 195 9.52 16.68 3.79
C THR A 195 10.33 15.77 4.72
N LEU A 196 11.32 15.09 4.15
CA LEU A 196 12.21 14.16 4.87
C LEU A 196 13.31 14.94 5.60
N GLY A 197 13.14 15.18 6.89
CA GLY A 197 14.14 15.84 7.73
C GLY A 197 15.13 14.87 8.38
N THR A 198 16.35 15.33 8.65
CA THR A 198 17.38 14.52 9.30
C THR A 198 17.12 14.37 10.80
N ARG A 199 17.44 13.20 11.37
CA ARG A 199 17.52 13.03 12.84
C ARG A 199 18.88 13.48 13.36
N PHE A 200 19.95 13.04 12.70
CA PHE A 200 21.32 13.25 13.15
C PHE A 200 21.97 14.40 12.38
N ARG A 201 22.82 15.16 13.07
CA ARG A 201 23.52 16.32 12.47
C ARG A 201 24.59 15.92 11.44
N ILE A 202 24.93 14.65 11.37
CA ILE A 202 25.88 14.11 10.39
C ILE A 202 25.26 14.04 8.98
N ASP A 203 23.94 13.84 8.92
CA ASP A 203 23.18 13.83 7.68
C ASP A 203 22.78 15.26 7.33
N ARG A 204 22.89 15.63 6.05
CA ARG A 204 22.56 16.96 5.54
C ARG A 204 21.51 16.87 4.44
N ASP A 205 20.82 17.97 4.21
CA ASP A 205 19.91 18.09 3.08
C ASP A 205 20.67 17.83 1.76
N GLY A 206 20.10 16.98 0.91
CA GLY A 206 20.72 16.49 -0.31
C GLY A 206 21.44 15.14 -0.18
N ASP A 207 21.72 14.66 1.03
CA ASP A 207 22.28 13.32 1.24
C ASP A 207 21.21 12.23 0.96
N PRO A 208 21.59 11.07 0.39
CA PRO A 208 20.66 9.99 0.09
C PRO A 208 20.09 9.37 1.38
N VAL A 209 18.79 9.11 1.39
CA VAL A 209 18.14 8.40 2.50
C VAL A 209 18.31 6.89 2.30
N ASN A 210 19.04 6.24 3.19
CA ASN A 210 19.30 4.80 3.11
C ASN A 210 18.25 3.94 3.83
N SER A 211 18.19 2.64 3.50
CA SER A 211 17.20 1.62 3.90
C SER A 211 17.11 1.28 5.39
N GLN A 212 17.73 2.05 6.28
CA GLN A 212 17.62 1.97 7.74
C GLN A 212 17.77 3.33 8.42
N SER A 213 17.65 4.42 7.66
CA SER A 213 17.88 5.77 8.16
C SER A 213 16.80 6.18 9.14
N GLU A 214 17.19 6.96 10.13
CA GLU A 214 16.27 7.57 11.07
C GLU A 214 16.05 9.03 10.68
N LEU A 215 14.79 9.42 10.59
CA LEU A 215 14.39 10.70 10.02
C LEU A 215 13.19 11.27 10.76
N VAL A 216 12.85 12.50 10.43
CA VAL A 216 11.64 13.19 10.88
C VAL A 216 10.80 13.50 9.65
N PHE A 217 9.52 13.12 9.67
CA PHE A 217 8.59 13.57 8.63
C PHE A 217 8.03 14.94 9.04
N LYS A 218 8.38 15.98 8.29
CA LYS A 218 7.85 17.32 8.45
C LYS A 218 6.68 17.52 7.51
N VAL A 219 5.55 18.00 8.00
CA VAL A 219 4.40 18.33 7.17
C VAL A 219 4.70 19.63 6.41
N VAL A 220 4.47 19.64 5.10
CA VAL A 220 4.70 20.84 4.27
C VAL A 220 3.67 21.92 4.58
N GLU A 221 2.42 21.52 4.74
CA GLU A 221 1.32 22.41 5.08
C GLU A 221 1.29 22.66 6.60
N GLY A 222 1.57 23.90 7.00
CA GLY A 222 1.61 24.33 8.39
C GLY A 222 3.00 24.68 8.91
N GLN A 223 3.06 25.58 9.89
CA GLN A 223 4.32 26.05 10.44
C GLN A 223 4.93 24.99 11.36
N SER A 224 6.00 24.34 10.89
CA SER A 224 6.86 23.46 11.68
C SER A 224 6.14 22.31 12.41
N MET A 225 5.18 21.68 11.74
CA MET A 225 4.53 20.47 12.24
C MET A 225 5.21 19.19 11.76
N PHE A 226 5.13 18.13 12.55
CA PHE A 226 5.80 16.86 12.34
C PHE A 226 4.87 15.68 12.61
N LEU A 227 5.12 14.58 11.89
CA LEU A 227 4.50 13.30 12.18
C LEU A 227 4.99 12.79 13.53
N ARG A 228 4.05 12.46 14.41
CA ARG A 228 4.29 12.00 15.77
C ARG A 228 3.48 10.74 16.05
N PHE A 229 3.95 9.96 17.02
CA PHE A 229 3.17 8.90 17.64
C PHE A 229 2.95 9.25 19.10
N SER A 230 1.76 8.96 19.61
CA SER A 230 1.41 9.26 21.00
C SER A 230 2.28 8.46 21.96
N VAL A 231 2.58 9.03 23.13
CA VAL A 231 3.21 8.28 24.22
C VAL A 231 2.19 7.37 24.91
N LYS A 232 0.92 7.76 24.90
CA LYS A 232 -0.19 7.03 25.52
C LYS A 232 -0.69 5.94 24.59
N ASP A 233 -1.15 4.84 25.19
CA ASP A 233 -1.83 3.79 24.43
C ASP A 233 -3.26 4.21 24.08
N VAL A 234 -3.75 3.69 22.96
CA VAL A 234 -5.14 3.89 22.53
C VAL A 234 -6.08 3.20 23.55
N PRO A 235 -7.14 3.86 24.04
CA PRO A 235 -8.09 3.24 24.95
C PRO A 235 -8.89 2.10 24.31
N GLY A 236 -9.32 1.12 25.12
CA GLY A 236 -10.27 0.09 24.68
C GLY A 236 -9.68 -1.05 23.86
N GLN A 237 -8.35 -1.21 23.84
CA GLN A 237 -7.71 -2.32 23.15
C GLN A 237 -7.78 -3.64 23.93
N GLU A 238 -7.74 -4.74 23.19
CA GLU A 238 -7.67 -6.08 23.77
C GLU A 238 -6.39 -6.26 24.61
N LYS A 239 -6.47 -7.08 25.67
CA LYS A 239 -5.35 -7.34 26.55
C LYS A 239 -4.17 -7.95 25.77
N GLY A 240 -3.03 -7.27 25.80
CA GLY A 240 -1.79 -7.72 25.14
C GLY A 240 -1.52 -7.06 23.79
N ILE A 241 -2.45 -6.26 23.26
CA ILE A 241 -2.23 -5.43 22.07
C ILE A 241 -2.05 -3.98 22.53
N SER A 242 -0.81 -3.48 22.42
CA SER A 242 -0.50 -2.05 22.63
C SER A 242 -0.28 -1.40 21.27
N SER A 243 -1.14 -0.43 20.96
CA SER A 243 -0.96 0.48 19.85
C SER A 243 -1.03 1.92 20.32
N LYS A 244 -0.34 2.78 19.58
CA LYS A 244 -0.24 4.21 19.85
C LYS A 244 -0.77 4.96 18.64
N GLU A 245 -1.55 6.00 18.88
CA GLU A 245 -2.12 6.80 17.79
C GLU A 245 -0.99 7.55 17.04
N CYS A 246 -1.06 7.57 15.70
CA CYS A 246 -0.24 8.46 14.90
C CYS A 246 -0.96 9.80 14.71
N ASN A 247 -0.30 10.90 15.05
CA ASN A 247 -0.85 12.25 15.05
C ASN A 247 0.16 13.26 14.48
N CYS A 248 -0.26 14.52 14.34
CA CYS A 248 0.58 15.61 13.85
C CYS A 248 0.77 16.65 14.95
N SER A 249 2.03 16.96 15.28
CA SER A 249 2.41 17.78 16.44
C SER A 249 3.52 18.78 16.09
N LEU A 250 3.70 19.81 16.91
CA LEU A 250 4.86 20.70 16.84
C LEU A 250 6.14 19.99 17.33
N ASP A 251 6.00 18.95 18.14
CA ASP A 251 7.12 18.19 18.68
C ASP A 251 7.54 17.05 17.75
N LYS A 252 8.85 16.98 17.50
CA LYS A 252 9.44 15.95 16.63
C LYS A 252 9.34 14.56 17.25
N SER A 253 9.00 13.58 16.41
CA SER A 253 9.26 12.17 16.66
C SER A 253 10.21 11.62 15.60
N PHE A 254 10.97 10.61 15.97
CA PHE A 254 11.94 10.00 15.07
C PHE A 254 11.41 8.67 14.56
N TRP A 255 11.56 8.48 13.25
CA TRP A 255 11.05 7.34 12.52
C TRP A 255 12.21 6.66 11.80
N LYS A 256 12.32 5.35 11.96
CA LYS A 256 13.26 4.53 11.20
C LYS A 256 12.56 3.96 9.98
N VAL A 257 13.04 4.32 8.80
CA VAL A 257 12.52 3.79 7.53
C VAL A 257 13.32 2.56 7.15
N VAL A 258 12.62 1.47 6.84
CA VAL A 258 13.23 0.19 6.46
C VAL A 258 12.69 -0.26 5.12
N LEU A 259 13.58 -0.57 4.17
CA LEU A 259 13.18 -1.12 2.87
C LEU A 259 12.50 -2.48 3.06
N PHE A 260 11.29 -2.63 2.52
CA PHE A 260 10.58 -3.90 2.44
C PHE A 260 10.85 -4.55 1.08
N ASN A 261 10.45 -3.89 -0.02
CA ASN A 261 10.72 -4.32 -1.39
C ASN A 261 11.16 -3.12 -2.22
N SER A 262 12.17 -3.28 -3.06
CA SER A 262 12.41 -2.33 -4.14
C SER A 262 11.22 -2.34 -5.10
N TYR A 263 10.89 -1.17 -5.64
CA TYR A 263 9.86 -1.09 -6.67
C TYR A 263 10.25 -1.93 -7.88
N LYS A 264 9.30 -2.70 -8.38
CA LYS A 264 9.39 -3.40 -9.65
C LYS A 264 8.17 -3.04 -10.50
N PRO A 265 8.36 -2.82 -11.81
CA PRO A 265 7.23 -2.62 -12.70
C PRO A 265 6.37 -3.89 -12.73
N PRO A 266 5.06 -3.79 -13.00
CA PRO A 266 4.16 -4.94 -13.06
C PRO A 266 4.54 -5.99 -14.11
N GLU A 267 5.37 -5.61 -15.08
CA GLU A 267 5.88 -6.47 -16.16
C GLU A 267 7.03 -7.39 -15.70
N ASP A 268 7.61 -7.13 -14.52
CA ASP A 268 8.68 -7.96 -13.97
C ASP A 268 8.12 -9.32 -13.51
N PRO A 269 8.62 -10.46 -14.05
CA PRO A 269 8.13 -11.78 -13.70
C PRO A 269 8.61 -12.30 -12.34
N ASP A 270 9.53 -11.59 -11.68
CA ASP A 270 10.07 -12.00 -10.39
C ASP A 270 9.05 -11.84 -9.26
N ILE A 271 8.84 -12.92 -8.51
CA ILE A 271 7.98 -12.90 -7.33
C ILE A 271 8.73 -12.29 -6.15
N MET A 272 8.07 -11.38 -5.45
CA MET A 272 8.56 -10.73 -4.23
C MET A 272 7.80 -11.23 -3.00
N ALA A 273 8.44 -11.18 -1.84
CA ALA A 273 7.73 -11.38 -0.59
C ALA A 273 6.69 -10.26 -0.41
N GLY A 274 5.45 -10.62 -0.09
CA GLY A 274 4.29 -9.74 -0.04
C GLY A 274 3.36 -9.86 -1.24
N ASP A 275 3.78 -10.53 -2.33
CA ASP A 275 2.95 -10.70 -3.52
C ASP A 275 1.83 -11.70 -3.28
N ILE A 276 0.68 -11.42 -3.91
CA ILE A 276 -0.49 -12.29 -3.92
C ILE A 276 -0.39 -13.21 -5.14
N VAL A 277 -0.33 -14.51 -4.89
CA VAL A 277 -0.19 -15.55 -5.91
C VAL A 277 -1.34 -16.56 -5.82
N ARG A 278 -1.61 -17.23 -6.94
CA ARG A 278 -2.38 -18.48 -6.97
C ARG A 278 -1.43 -19.63 -7.21
N LEU A 279 -1.68 -20.75 -6.56
CA LEU A 279 -0.85 -21.94 -6.70
C LEU A 279 -1.53 -22.92 -7.65
N PHE A 280 -0.93 -23.15 -8.82
CA PHE A 280 -1.50 -23.98 -9.89
C PHE A 280 -0.92 -25.40 -9.82
N GLU A 281 -1.80 -26.39 -9.91
CA GLU A 281 -1.43 -27.81 -10.02
C GLU A 281 -1.58 -28.27 -11.48
N PRO A 282 -0.47 -28.50 -12.20
CA PRO A 282 -0.50 -28.80 -13.63
C PRO A 282 -1.18 -30.14 -13.96
N GLU A 283 -1.10 -31.15 -13.09
CA GLU A 283 -1.70 -32.47 -13.39
C GLU A 283 -3.24 -32.41 -13.44
N PHE A 284 -3.84 -31.57 -12.61
CA PHE A 284 -5.29 -31.38 -12.54
C PHE A 284 -5.77 -30.14 -13.30
N GLY A 285 -4.86 -29.30 -13.80
CA GLY A 285 -5.19 -28.05 -14.47
C GLY A 285 -5.92 -27.06 -13.57
N ALA A 286 -5.59 -27.03 -12.27
CA ALA A 286 -6.45 -26.46 -11.24
C ALA A 286 -5.69 -25.66 -10.17
N TYR A 287 -6.33 -24.64 -9.59
CA TYR A 287 -5.72 -23.82 -8.55
C TYR A 287 -6.02 -24.34 -7.14
N MET A 288 -5.04 -24.30 -6.25
CA MET A 288 -5.21 -24.66 -4.85
C MET A 288 -5.99 -23.58 -4.10
N ARG A 289 -7.13 -23.97 -3.52
CA ARG A 289 -8.00 -23.13 -2.70
C ARG A 289 -8.22 -23.68 -1.31
N LEU A 290 -8.45 -22.80 -0.35
CA LEU A 290 -8.73 -23.15 1.05
C LEU A 290 -10.21 -22.94 1.37
N LEU A 291 -10.96 -24.03 1.52
CA LEU A 291 -12.39 -23.96 1.81
C LEU A 291 -12.72 -24.41 3.24
N PRO A 292 -13.75 -23.81 3.88
CA PRO A 292 -14.39 -24.41 5.05
C PRO A 292 -14.86 -25.83 4.74
N MET A 293 -14.61 -26.77 5.65
CA MET A 293 -15.07 -28.15 5.54
C MET A 293 -16.59 -28.24 5.72
N THR A 294 -17.34 -27.79 4.72
CA THR A 294 -18.81 -27.88 4.68
C THR A 294 -19.35 -28.27 3.31
N SER A 295 -18.51 -28.57 2.32
CA SER A 295 -18.95 -28.51 0.91
C SER A 295 -18.67 -29.72 0.01
N SER A 296 -18.04 -30.82 0.45
CA SER A 296 -17.86 -31.99 -0.44
C SER A 296 -18.18 -33.36 0.16
N LEU A 297 -18.35 -33.48 1.48
CA LEU A 297 -18.76 -34.72 2.12
C LEU A 297 -19.74 -34.38 3.23
N GLY A 298 -21.02 -34.74 3.07
CA GLY A 298 -22.14 -34.39 3.96
C GLY A 298 -22.09 -34.99 5.37
N THR A 299 -20.90 -35.13 5.96
CA THR A 299 -20.66 -35.82 7.24
C THR A 299 -19.65 -35.12 8.15
N ALA A 300 -19.29 -33.86 7.91
CA ALA A 300 -18.37 -33.12 8.78
C ALA A 300 -19.10 -32.23 9.80
N ASP A 301 -18.73 -32.39 11.08
CA ASP A 301 -19.14 -31.56 12.21
C ASP A 301 -18.83 -30.07 11.94
N LYS A 302 -19.88 -29.25 11.85
CA LYS A 302 -19.80 -27.78 11.68
C LYS A 302 -18.95 -27.09 12.76
N ALA A 303 -18.63 -27.77 13.86
CA ALA A 303 -17.96 -27.22 15.03
C ALA A 303 -16.42 -27.16 14.94
N ARG A 304 -15.77 -27.86 14.02
CA ARG A 304 -14.28 -27.91 13.99
C ARG A 304 -13.60 -26.81 13.17
N GLY A 305 -14.31 -26.15 12.25
CA GLY A 305 -13.69 -25.11 11.40
C GLY A 305 -12.45 -25.63 10.64
N ASP A 306 -12.47 -26.93 10.32
CA ASP A 306 -11.43 -27.58 9.55
C ASP A 306 -11.45 -26.97 8.14
N LEU A 307 -10.28 -26.61 7.63
CA LEU A 307 -10.11 -26.08 6.28
C LEU A 307 -9.45 -27.17 5.46
N PHE A 308 -9.94 -27.43 4.25
CA PHE A 308 -9.31 -28.40 3.34
C PHE A 308 -8.79 -27.69 2.09
N LEU A 309 -7.69 -28.23 1.56
CA LEU A 309 -7.08 -27.78 0.34
C LEU A 309 -7.74 -28.56 -0.81
N GLU A 310 -8.36 -27.85 -1.75
CA GLU A 310 -8.99 -28.42 -2.93
C GLU A 310 -8.39 -27.78 -4.19
N THR A 311 -8.42 -28.51 -5.29
CA THR A 311 -8.09 -28.01 -6.62
C THR A 311 -9.36 -27.51 -7.32
N GLN A 312 -9.43 -26.22 -7.66
CA GLN A 312 -10.50 -25.64 -8.45
C GLN A 312 -10.40 -26.13 -9.90
N SER A 313 -11.26 -27.07 -10.30
CA SER A 313 -11.27 -27.67 -11.65
C SER A 313 -11.66 -26.69 -12.77
N ASP A 314 -12.42 -25.65 -12.46
CA ASP A 314 -12.74 -24.56 -13.40
C ASP A 314 -11.79 -23.37 -13.16
N SER A 315 -10.69 -23.34 -13.90
CA SER A 315 -9.66 -22.28 -13.81
C SER A 315 -10.10 -20.93 -14.37
N SER A 316 -11.26 -20.85 -15.04
CA SER A 316 -11.76 -19.63 -15.68
C SER A 316 -12.41 -18.66 -14.70
N THR A 317 -12.92 -19.15 -13.58
CA THR A 317 -13.61 -18.34 -12.57
C THR A 317 -12.63 -17.89 -11.48
N PRO A 318 -12.45 -16.57 -11.22
CA PRO A 318 -11.57 -16.12 -10.16
C PRO A 318 -12.16 -16.44 -8.77
N ASP A 319 -11.52 -17.35 -8.02
CA ASP A 319 -11.88 -17.69 -6.63
C ASP A 319 -10.95 -16.95 -5.64
N SER A 320 -11.54 -16.17 -4.73
CA SER A 320 -10.79 -15.44 -3.70
C SER A 320 -10.18 -16.37 -2.65
N ASN A 321 -10.68 -17.60 -2.51
CA ASN A 321 -10.12 -18.62 -1.62
C ASN A 321 -8.87 -19.31 -2.18
N ALA A 322 -8.50 -19.00 -3.43
CA ALA A 322 -7.27 -19.47 -4.07
C ALA A 322 -6.10 -18.48 -3.95
N LEU A 323 -6.28 -17.40 -3.17
CA LEU A 323 -5.28 -16.33 -3.03
C LEU A 323 -4.35 -16.58 -1.83
N TRP A 324 -3.05 -16.55 -2.10
CA TRP A 324 -2.00 -16.79 -1.13
C TRP A 324 -0.97 -15.67 -1.16
N ILE A 325 -0.50 -15.23 -0.01
CA ILE A 325 0.57 -14.25 0.13
C ILE A 325 1.89 -14.97 0.38
N VAL A 326 2.91 -14.64 -0.42
CA VAL A 326 4.26 -15.16 -0.23
C VAL A 326 4.95 -14.37 0.88
N GLU A 327 5.41 -15.04 1.92
CA GLU A 327 6.12 -14.38 3.03
C GLU A 327 7.45 -15.05 3.31
N ARG A 328 8.42 -14.27 3.78
CA ARG A 328 9.61 -14.81 4.41
C ARG A 328 9.27 -15.36 5.80
N LYS A 329 10.23 -16.04 6.43
CA LYS A 329 10.10 -16.50 7.82
C LYS A 329 9.85 -15.34 8.80
N ASP A 330 10.46 -14.19 8.54
CA ASP A 330 10.13 -12.93 9.18
C ASP A 330 9.20 -12.15 8.24
N ALA A 331 7.97 -11.89 8.67
CA ALA A 331 6.97 -11.21 7.85
C ALA A 331 7.22 -9.69 7.74
N SER A 332 8.08 -9.14 8.60
CA SER A 332 8.49 -7.73 8.54
C SER A 332 9.53 -7.45 7.46
N VAL A 333 10.14 -8.50 6.89
CA VAL A 333 11.21 -8.40 5.90
C VAL A 333 10.70 -8.88 4.55
N GLY A 334 10.78 -7.99 3.56
CA GLY A 334 10.49 -8.33 2.17
C GLY A 334 11.73 -8.86 1.44
N GLY A 335 11.78 -8.62 0.14
CA GLY A 335 12.83 -9.01 -0.78
C GLY A 335 12.37 -10.05 -1.79
N GLY A 336 13.15 -10.21 -2.86
CA GLY A 336 12.87 -11.18 -3.91
C GLY A 336 12.85 -12.62 -3.39
N VAL A 337 12.04 -13.44 -4.03
CA VAL A 337 12.00 -14.88 -3.78
C VAL A 337 13.17 -15.53 -4.52
N VAL A 338 14.26 -15.80 -3.79
CA VAL A 338 15.50 -16.38 -4.37
C VAL A 338 15.63 -17.85 -4.00
N TYR A 339 16.12 -18.63 -4.97
CA TYR A 339 16.37 -20.06 -4.84
C TYR A 339 17.36 -20.40 -3.71
N ARG A 340 17.02 -21.40 -2.89
CA ARG A 340 17.87 -22.07 -1.88
C ARG A 340 18.41 -21.25 -0.70
N ASP A 341 18.35 -19.93 -0.71
CA ASP A 341 18.94 -19.13 0.37
C ASP A 341 18.03 -19.00 1.59
N GLU A 342 16.71 -18.86 1.39
CA GLU A 342 15.77 -18.59 2.49
C GLU A 342 14.46 -19.38 2.42
N PRO A 343 13.89 -19.79 3.57
CA PRO A 343 12.57 -20.41 3.62
C PRO A 343 11.43 -19.39 3.51
N PHE A 344 10.47 -19.68 2.64
CA PHE A 344 9.23 -18.92 2.47
C PHE A 344 8.03 -19.66 3.06
N ARG A 345 6.93 -18.93 3.25
CA ARG A 345 5.64 -19.43 3.72
C ARG A 345 4.54 -18.88 2.83
N PHE A 346 3.48 -19.64 2.65
CA PHE A 346 2.26 -19.16 2.01
C PHE A 346 1.20 -18.95 3.07
N ARG A 347 0.73 -17.71 3.18
CA ARG A 347 -0.39 -17.33 4.04
C ARG A 347 -1.63 -17.17 3.19
N HIS A 348 -2.72 -17.84 3.54
CA HIS A 348 -4.00 -17.66 2.88
C HIS A 348 -4.52 -16.24 3.13
N LEU A 349 -4.93 -15.54 2.06
CA LEU A 349 -5.33 -14.14 2.13
C LEU A 349 -6.49 -13.91 3.10
N ASN A 350 -7.57 -14.69 2.99
CA ASN A 350 -8.81 -14.45 3.73
C ASN A 350 -8.75 -14.89 5.20
N THR A 351 -7.98 -15.95 5.51
CA THR A 351 -7.99 -16.57 6.86
C THR A 351 -6.72 -16.31 7.66
N GLY A 352 -5.66 -15.78 7.04
CA GLY A 352 -4.36 -15.58 7.68
C GLY A 352 -3.65 -16.88 8.08
N ARG A 353 -4.19 -18.06 7.71
CA ARG A 353 -3.58 -19.36 8.03
C ARG A 353 -2.46 -19.68 7.04
N TYR A 354 -1.48 -20.44 7.52
CA TYR A 354 -0.33 -20.84 6.72
C TYR A 354 -0.48 -22.24 6.18
N ILE A 355 0.04 -22.50 4.98
CA ILE A 355 0.23 -23.87 4.49
C ILE A 355 1.25 -24.57 5.40
N GLY A 356 0.86 -25.73 5.92
CA GLY A 356 1.70 -26.58 6.76
C GLY A 356 1.51 -28.04 6.37
N THR A 357 2.62 -28.78 6.34
CA THR A 357 2.64 -30.22 6.13
C THR A 357 2.93 -30.89 7.46
N ARG A 358 2.04 -31.74 7.93
CA ARG A 358 2.32 -32.59 9.08
C ARG A 358 2.87 -33.92 8.56
N ALA A 359 3.99 -34.39 9.11
CA ALA A 359 4.46 -35.74 8.80
C ALA A 359 3.37 -36.75 9.16
N ALA A 360 2.81 -37.42 8.15
CA ALA A 360 1.93 -38.55 8.37
C ALA A 360 2.76 -39.62 9.11
N GLN A 361 2.22 -40.19 10.19
CA GLN A 361 2.90 -41.24 10.98
C GLN A 361 3.39 -42.42 10.11
N MET A 362 2.81 -42.60 8.92
CA MET A 362 3.17 -43.63 7.94
C MET A 362 4.51 -43.39 7.21
N TRP A 363 5.05 -42.17 7.17
CA TRP A 363 6.30 -41.86 6.44
C TRP A 363 7.55 -42.42 7.13
N LYS A 364 7.56 -42.61 8.46
CA LYS A 364 8.72 -43.12 9.20
C LYS A 364 9.18 -44.53 8.77
N LYS A 365 8.29 -45.33 8.16
CA LYS A 365 8.63 -46.66 7.61
C LYS A 365 9.06 -46.61 6.14
N ALA A 366 8.55 -45.64 5.37
CA ALA A 366 8.80 -45.52 3.93
C ALA A 366 10.18 -44.94 3.60
N THR A 367 10.75 -44.10 4.47
CA THR A 367 12.07 -43.48 4.26
C THR A 367 13.20 -44.51 4.15
N ASN A 368 13.09 -45.63 4.86
CA ASN A 368 14.06 -46.73 4.80
C ASN A 368 13.96 -47.56 3.50
N MET A 369 12.82 -47.55 2.81
CA MET A 369 12.65 -48.29 1.54
C MET A 369 13.10 -47.46 0.34
N VAL A 370 12.87 -46.14 0.35
CA VAL A 370 13.23 -45.25 -0.77
C VAL A 370 14.76 -45.06 -0.87
N GLN A 371 15.49 -45.15 0.25
CA GLN A 371 16.97 -45.15 0.25
C GLN A 371 17.60 -46.37 -0.43
N MET A 372 16.84 -47.43 -0.73
CA MET A 372 17.36 -48.63 -1.42
C MET A 372 17.06 -48.69 -2.93
N ILE A 373 16.24 -47.79 -3.49
CA ILE A 373 15.68 -47.97 -4.86
C ILE A 373 16.13 -46.91 -5.89
N GLN A 374 16.91 -45.88 -5.52
CA GLN A 374 17.35 -44.88 -6.53
C GLN A 374 18.59 -45.31 -7.33
N VAL A 375 18.36 -46.14 -8.35
CA VAL A 375 19.15 -46.18 -9.59
C VAL A 375 18.58 -45.13 -10.55
N ARG A 376 19.41 -44.20 -11.01
CA ARG A 376 19.08 -43.23 -12.08
C ARG A 376 18.88 -43.96 -13.42
N PRO A 377 18.06 -43.42 -14.34
CA PRO A 377 18.67 -42.73 -15.49
C PRO A 377 17.92 -41.46 -15.95
N ALA A 378 18.53 -40.78 -16.93
CA ALA A 378 18.24 -39.45 -17.46
C ALA A 378 17.57 -39.47 -18.85
N SER A 379 16.86 -38.39 -19.23
CA SER A 379 16.66 -37.87 -20.62
C SER A 379 15.54 -36.78 -20.63
N ARG A 380 15.83 -35.51 -21.01
CA ARG A 380 15.43 -34.74 -22.24
C ARG A 380 13.90 -34.70 -22.53
N SER A 381 13.23 -33.64 -22.97
CA SER A 381 13.48 -32.24 -23.42
C SER A 381 12.11 -31.58 -23.71
N GLY A 382 11.95 -30.25 -23.65
CA GLY A 382 10.76 -29.55 -24.19
C GLY A 382 10.58 -28.12 -23.64
N LYS A 383 10.01 -27.20 -24.44
CA LYS A 383 10.00 -25.73 -24.25
C LYS A 383 8.81 -25.19 -23.42
N GLU A 384 8.97 -23.91 -23.00
CA GLU A 384 7.99 -22.85 -22.66
C GLU A 384 7.53 -22.61 -21.21
N ALA A 385 7.40 -21.29 -20.91
CA ALA A 385 6.94 -20.54 -19.72
C ALA A 385 7.77 -20.63 -18.41
N PRO A 386 7.95 -19.50 -17.68
CA PRO A 386 8.68 -19.48 -16.41
C PRO A 386 7.80 -20.07 -15.29
N ASP A 387 7.94 -21.38 -15.05
CA ASP A 387 7.28 -22.06 -13.94
C ASP A 387 8.09 -21.94 -12.64
N TYR A 388 7.41 -21.76 -11.51
CA TYR A 388 8.04 -21.79 -10.19
C TYR A 388 7.70 -23.09 -9.46
N VAL A 389 8.71 -23.86 -9.02
CA VAL A 389 8.52 -25.15 -8.32
C VAL A 389 8.65 -24.96 -6.81
N VAL A 390 7.66 -25.44 -6.07
CA VAL A 390 7.59 -25.38 -4.60
C VAL A 390 8.07 -26.71 -4.01
N THR A 391 9.07 -26.67 -3.12
CA THR A 391 9.51 -27.85 -2.34
C THR A 391 9.43 -27.58 -0.84
N ALA A 392 8.68 -28.40 -0.12
CA ALA A 392 8.58 -28.29 1.34
C ALA A 392 9.82 -28.90 2.02
N LYS A 393 10.47 -28.14 2.91
CA LYS A 393 11.49 -28.65 3.83
C LYS A 393 10.87 -28.89 5.20
N HIS A 394 11.03 -30.11 5.70
CA HIS A 394 10.53 -30.49 7.02
C HIS A 394 11.50 -30.03 8.13
N LYS A 395 11.06 -29.10 8.97
CA LYS A 395 11.60 -28.87 10.32
C LYS A 395 10.42 -28.81 11.29
N GLU A 396 10.66 -29.18 12.55
CA GLU A 396 9.67 -29.50 13.60
C GLU A 396 8.72 -28.36 14.06
N HIS A 397 8.36 -27.41 13.19
CA HIS A 397 7.44 -26.31 13.50
C HIS A 397 6.02 -26.54 12.95
N LYS A 398 5.04 -25.86 13.55
CA LYS A 398 3.62 -25.87 13.16
C LYS A 398 3.33 -25.28 11.76
N SER A 399 4.31 -24.65 11.12
CA SER A 399 4.26 -24.16 9.74
C SER A 399 5.41 -24.75 8.94
N SER A 400 5.14 -25.15 7.70
CA SER A 400 6.17 -25.71 6.82
C SER A 400 6.86 -24.60 6.05
N SER A 401 8.19 -24.64 6.04
CA SER A 401 8.98 -23.82 5.14
C SER A 401 8.94 -24.40 3.74
N VAL A 402 8.57 -23.58 2.76
CA VAL A 402 8.68 -23.90 1.35
C VAL A 402 9.94 -23.23 0.78
N THR A 403 10.68 -23.96 -0.05
CA THR A 403 11.67 -23.38 -0.96
C THR A 403 10.99 -23.24 -2.33
N ILE A 404 10.94 -22.02 -2.84
CA ILE A 404 10.41 -21.69 -4.16
C ILE A 404 11.59 -21.63 -5.13
N HIS A 405 11.42 -22.22 -6.31
CA HIS A 405 12.45 -22.28 -7.33
C HIS A 405 11.95 -21.62 -8.60
N SER A 406 12.73 -20.76 -9.24
CA SER A 406 12.55 -20.52 -10.68
C SER A 406 13.00 -21.78 -11.41
N ALA A 407 12.17 -22.35 -12.29
CA ALA A 407 12.45 -23.63 -12.95
C ALA A 407 13.76 -23.66 -13.76
N HIS A 408 14.42 -22.52 -14.00
CA HIS A 408 15.55 -22.41 -14.92
C HIS A 408 16.96 -22.25 -14.32
N GLN A 409 17.15 -22.14 -12.99
CA GLN A 409 18.50 -21.90 -12.44
C GLN A 409 19.35 -23.16 -12.14
N ALA A 410 18.95 -24.34 -12.60
CA ALA A 410 19.74 -25.57 -12.42
C ALA A 410 20.83 -25.81 -13.49
N ARG A 411 21.17 -24.82 -14.33
CA ARG A 411 22.28 -24.93 -15.30
C ARG A 411 23.35 -23.86 -15.08
N SER A 412 24.19 -24.06 -14.07
CA SER A 412 25.62 -23.79 -14.22
C SER A 412 26.43 -24.80 -13.42
N GLY A 413 27.14 -25.67 -14.12
CA GLY A 413 27.93 -26.73 -13.52
C GLY A 413 28.62 -27.56 -14.61
N ARG A 414 29.93 -27.31 -14.77
CA ARG A 414 30.89 -27.92 -15.71
C ARG A 414 30.85 -27.43 -17.16
N ALA A 415 31.61 -26.37 -17.42
CA ALA A 415 32.60 -26.44 -18.49
C ALA A 415 33.84 -27.13 -17.89
N GLY A 416 34.11 -28.35 -18.34
CA GLY A 416 35.36 -29.07 -18.08
C GLY A 416 36.04 -29.27 -19.43
N GLU A 417 37.34 -29.01 -19.43
CA GLU A 417 38.31 -29.17 -20.52
C GLU A 417 38.13 -30.49 -21.29
N GLY A 418 38.43 -30.43 -22.59
CA GLY A 418 38.44 -31.54 -23.54
C GLY A 418 38.33 -31.04 -24.96
#